data_AF-A0A0Z8KYG3-F1
#
_entry.id   AF-A0A0Z8KYG3-F1
#
_cell.length_a   1.000
_cell.length_b   1.000
_cell.length_c   1.000
_cell.angle_alpha   90.00
_cell.angle_beta   90.00
_cell.angle_gamma   90.00
#
_symmetry.space_group_name_H-M   'P 1'
#
loop_
_entity.id
_entity.type
_entity.pdbx_description
1 polymer ?
#
loop_
_entity_poly.entity_id
_entity_poly.type
_entity_poly.pdbx_seq_one_letter_code
_entity_poly.pdbx_strand_id
1 'polypeptide(L)'
;MGIVEKHIEELKGLKFNVPSYQRGYRWTEHEVTTLLDDLYNHNKDFKYCLQPLIVKKVADGLYDVVDGQQRLTTIYIFLKFMSVEFSSSRRRGNQFEIFELEYETRSQSGKYLKELNFETIEDIGKLDIDAHHISNAFKAIDTWLNQDEINSVNALNDIYQVLTESVFFIWYELDDTEDPINIFTKVNIGKIPLTNAELIKALILDKNNYAPGYESERIHRSISWNNIEHRLQQESFWKFLTNNEVYDTRIDFLFNLLQSGNTTQYKNDKYSTFYSLYEEYQKSDNRSLFITEFWNRVQLLFEELNNWYMDLNRYHLIGYLISLNSNNIKNVFKATRGMKKSEAFNKLKELVFETIPNISTIEELTYGDKKIRPLLLLFNLVTLINKGKEQYRFPFDLYKVENWDIEHIHATADESDEADDHLGNLTLLDAKTNRGYKDSKFDVKRKVIIEVDAEGRFVPVCTRNIFLKVYTKNFESFDVWTNQDKADYVAAIKHEFIKFFGEDEV
;
A
#
# COMPACT_ATOMS: atom_id res chain seq x y z
N MET A 1 15.40 30.10 24.14
CA MET A 1 15.16 29.61 25.52
C MET A 1 14.52 28.24 25.36
N GLY A 2 14.95 27.14 25.97
CA GLY A 2 16.21 26.78 26.59
C GLY A 2 16.17 25.25 26.66
N ILE A 3 17.14 24.56 26.07
CA ILE A 3 17.22 23.09 26.13
C ILE A 3 17.33 22.72 27.61
N VAL A 4 16.36 21.97 28.13
CA VAL A 4 16.35 21.51 29.53
C VAL A 4 16.20 20.00 29.58
N GLU A 5 16.73 19.39 30.63
CA GLU A 5 16.44 17.99 30.92
C GLU A 5 15.04 17.91 31.52
N LYS A 6 14.22 16.97 31.04
CA LYS A 6 12.91 16.68 31.62
C LYS A 6 12.77 15.20 31.90
N HIS A 7 12.76 14.85 33.17
CA HIS A 7 12.63 13.48 33.66
C HIS A 7 11.22 12.94 33.41
N ILE A 8 11.08 11.61 33.33
CA ILE A 8 9.79 10.98 33.08
C ILE A 8 8.77 11.33 34.18
N GLU A 9 9.19 11.44 35.44
CA GLU A 9 8.31 11.86 36.54
C GLU A 9 7.77 13.29 36.36
N GLU A 10 8.53 14.18 35.72
CA GLU A 10 8.12 15.56 35.44
C GLU A 10 7.10 15.65 34.29
N LEU A 11 6.84 14.54 33.59
CA LEU A 11 5.73 14.44 32.65
C LEU A 11 4.39 14.21 33.35
N LYS A 12 4.41 13.98 34.67
CA LYS A 12 3.21 13.64 35.45
C LYS A 12 2.14 14.73 35.34
N GLY A 13 0.95 14.34 34.91
CA GLY A 13 -0.21 15.23 34.74
C GLY A 13 -0.17 16.08 33.47
N LEU A 14 0.88 15.96 32.63
CA LEU A 14 0.91 16.61 31.34
C LEU A 14 0.05 15.87 30.31
N LYS A 15 -0.45 16.63 29.34
CA LYS A 15 -1.20 16.13 28.19
C LYS A 15 -0.42 16.38 26.92
N PHE A 16 -0.23 15.33 26.13
CA PHE A 16 0.44 15.38 24.85
C PHE A 16 -0.54 15.08 23.74
N ASN A 17 -0.63 16.00 22.78
CA ASN A 17 -1.35 15.79 21.53
C ASN A 17 -0.34 15.46 20.43
N VAL A 18 -0.52 14.33 19.76
CA VAL A 18 0.19 13.98 18.53
C VAL A 18 -0.55 14.62 17.35
N PRO A 19 0.05 15.62 16.69
CA PRO A 19 -0.62 16.35 15.63
C PRO A 19 -0.90 15.47 14.41
N SER A 20 -1.92 15.87 13.64
CA SER A 20 -2.43 15.16 12.47
C SER A 20 -1.42 14.91 11.35
N TYR A 21 -0.37 15.74 11.25
CA TYR A 21 0.71 15.55 10.30
C TYR A 21 1.66 14.40 10.63
N GLN A 22 1.71 13.98 11.89
CA GLN A 22 2.57 12.87 12.28
C GLN A 22 1.96 11.52 11.83
N ARG A 23 2.85 10.57 11.51
CA ARG A 23 2.45 9.18 11.26
C ARG A 23 1.97 8.51 12.55
N GLY A 24 1.18 7.45 12.44
CA GLY A 24 0.81 6.63 13.60
C GLY A 24 2.03 5.95 14.25
N TYR A 25 1.80 5.17 15.29
CA TYR A 25 2.87 4.41 15.94
C TYR A 25 3.41 3.31 14.99
N ARG A 26 4.73 3.22 14.82
CA ARG A 26 5.40 2.40 13.80
C ARG A 26 6.63 1.65 14.30
N TRP A 27 7.04 1.84 15.55
CA TRP A 27 8.07 0.97 16.12
C TRP A 27 7.61 -0.49 16.05
N THR A 28 8.57 -1.35 15.74
CA THR A 28 8.41 -2.79 15.67
C THR A 28 8.92 -3.42 16.97
N GLU A 29 8.80 -4.73 17.09
CA GLU A 29 9.37 -5.50 18.19
C GLU A 29 10.85 -5.19 18.41
N HIS A 30 11.62 -4.97 17.33
CA HIS A 30 13.05 -4.69 17.44
C HIS A 30 13.34 -3.39 18.19
N GLU A 31 12.70 -2.27 17.85
CA GLU A 31 12.94 -1.00 18.56
C GLU A 31 12.42 -1.04 20.00
N VAL A 32 11.33 -1.75 20.25
CA VAL A 32 10.76 -1.90 21.60
C VAL A 32 11.69 -2.71 22.49
N THR A 33 12.12 -3.89 22.05
CA THR A 33 13.04 -4.76 22.80
C THR A 33 14.40 -4.11 23.03
N THR A 34 14.94 -3.41 22.04
CA THR A 34 16.19 -2.63 22.20
C THR A 34 16.06 -1.58 23.31
N LEU A 35 14.93 -0.86 23.39
CA LEU A 35 14.70 0.09 24.48
C LEU A 35 14.60 -0.61 25.84
N LEU A 36 13.95 -1.78 25.91
CA LEU A 36 13.85 -2.54 27.16
C LEU A 36 15.21 -3.05 27.62
N ASP A 37 16.02 -3.59 26.71
CA ASP A 37 17.39 -4.06 26.98
C ASP A 37 18.25 -2.92 27.52
N ASP A 38 18.18 -1.74 26.87
CA ASP A 38 18.88 -0.55 27.31
C ASP A 38 18.49 -0.15 28.73
N LEU A 39 17.18 -0.12 29.04
CA LEU A 39 16.69 0.27 30.36
C LEU A 39 16.98 -0.78 31.43
N TYR A 40 16.88 -2.06 31.11
CA TYR A 40 17.13 -3.16 32.03
C TYR A 40 18.59 -3.26 32.44
N ASN A 41 19.50 -3.05 31.49
CA ASN A 41 20.95 -3.11 31.71
C ASN A 41 21.55 -1.76 32.15
N HIS A 42 20.73 -0.70 32.28
CA HIS A 42 21.21 0.63 32.60
C HIS A 42 21.73 0.73 34.04
N ASN A 43 22.93 1.29 34.20
CA ASN A 43 23.46 1.59 35.52
C ASN A 43 22.83 2.89 36.06
N LYS A 44 22.11 2.76 37.18
CA LYS A 44 21.37 3.83 37.89
C LYS A 44 22.23 5.01 38.31
N ASP A 45 23.56 4.84 38.44
CA ASP A 45 24.50 5.92 38.74
C ASP A 45 24.63 6.95 37.60
N PHE A 46 24.19 6.59 36.39
CA PHE A 46 24.26 7.43 35.20
C PHE A 46 22.85 7.83 34.74
N LYS A 47 22.75 8.98 34.07
CA LYS A 47 21.49 9.37 33.42
C LYS A 47 21.36 8.68 32.06
N TYR A 48 20.14 8.30 31.69
CA TYR A 48 19.82 7.73 30.38
C TYR A 48 19.01 8.74 29.56
N CYS A 49 19.52 9.12 28.38
CA CYS A 49 18.92 10.15 27.55
C CYS A 49 18.09 9.56 26.42
N LEU A 50 16.77 9.80 26.42
CA LEU A 50 15.85 9.41 25.34
C LEU A 50 15.91 10.35 24.12
N GLN A 51 16.97 11.16 23.99
CA GLN A 51 17.15 12.14 22.92
C GLN A 51 16.09 13.28 22.98
N PRO A 52 16.07 14.23 22.03
CA PRO A 52 15.12 15.33 22.09
C PRO A 52 13.65 14.92 22.01
N LEU A 53 12.84 15.52 22.88
CA LEU A 53 11.38 15.59 22.74
C LEU A 53 11.05 17.04 22.42
N ILE A 54 10.69 17.29 21.15
CA ILE A 54 10.38 18.63 20.66
C ILE A 54 8.88 18.81 20.79
N VAL A 55 8.47 19.89 21.46
CA VAL A 55 7.06 20.17 21.73
C VAL A 55 6.72 21.63 21.49
N LYS A 56 5.45 21.92 21.21
CA LYS A 56 4.90 23.28 21.22
C LYS A 56 3.85 23.38 22.31
N LYS A 57 3.99 24.36 23.20
CA LYS A 57 3.00 24.61 24.25
C LYS A 57 1.70 25.12 23.60
N VAL A 58 0.58 24.45 23.90
CA VAL A 58 -0.76 24.85 23.42
C VAL A 58 -1.52 25.56 24.54
N ALA A 59 -1.45 25.02 25.74
CA ALA A 59 -1.99 25.60 26.96
C ALA A 59 -1.16 25.13 28.15
N ASP A 60 -1.50 25.57 29.36
CA ASP A 60 -0.80 25.09 30.55
C ASP A 60 -1.00 23.59 30.74
N GLY A 61 0.11 22.85 30.83
CA GLY A 61 0.10 21.39 30.88
C GLY A 61 -0.25 20.66 29.58
N LEU A 62 -0.53 21.36 28.48
CA LEU A 62 -0.92 20.78 27.18
C LEU A 62 0.09 21.12 26.08
N TYR A 63 0.62 20.08 25.44
CA TYR A 63 1.69 20.19 24.45
C TYR A 63 1.35 19.44 23.15
N ASP A 64 1.58 20.08 22.01
CA ASP A 64 1.67 19.41 20.72
C ASP A 64 3.06 18.79 20.58
N VAL A 65 3.16 17.49 20.35
CA VAL A 65 4.43 16.80 20.07
C VAL A 65 4.86 17.15 18.64
N VAL A 66 6.11 17.54 18.45
CA VAL A 66 6.69 17.88 17.14
C VAL A 66 7.68 16.81 16.70
N ASP A 67 8.56 16.34 17.58
CA ASP A 67 9.47 15.20 17.35
C ASP A 67 9.57 14.34 18.61
N GLY A 68 9.88 13.06 18.44
CA GLY A 68 10.01 12.11 19.54
C GLY A 68 8.74 11.31 19.86
N GLN A 69 7.70 11.40 19.02
CA GLN A 69 6.42 10.72 19.26
C GLN A 69 6.55 9.21 19.50
N GLN A 70 7.43 8.52 18.77
CA GLN A 70 7.49 7.05 18.82
C GLN A 70 8.03 6.59 20.18
N ARG A 71 9.05 7.27 20.71
CA ARG A 71 9.58 7.05 22.06
C ARG A 71 8.54 7.36 23.12
N LEU A 72 7.86 8.51 23.01
CA LEU A 72 6.83 8.91 23.95
C LEU A 72 5.68 7.88 24.00
N THR A 73 5.23 7.40 22.84
CA THR A 73 4.21 6.34 22.76
C THR A 73 4.71 5.01 23.32
N THR A 74 5.95 4.60 23.07
CA THR A 74 6.49 3.35 23.64
C THR A 74 6.58 3.43 25.17
N ILE A 75 7.00 4.57 25.74
CA ILE A 75 6.97 4.80 27.19
C ILE A 75 5.53 4.70 27.72
N TYR A 76 4.55 5.28 27.01
CA TYR A 76 3.14 5.13 27.37
C TYR A 76 2.70 3.66 27.38
N ILE A 77 3.06 2.88 26.34
CA ILE A 77 2.72 1.46 26.23
C ILE A 77 3.35 0.66 27.38
N PHE A 78 4.61 0.92 27.73
CA PHE A 78 5.27 0.28 28.88
C PHE A 78 4.55 0.59 30.21
N LEU A 79 4.21 1.85 30.46
CA LEU A 79 3.46 2.25 31.65
C LEU A 79 2.05 1.62 31.68
N LYS A 80 1.42 1.47 30.51
CA LYS A 80 0.14 0.78 30.38
C LYS A 80 0.28 -0.71 30.69
N PHE A 81 1.34 -1.36 30.20
CA PHE A 81 1.68 -2.76 30.53
C PHE A 81 1.82 -2.95 32.04
N MET A 82 2.58 -2.08 32.71
CA MET A 82 2.72 -2.07 34.17
C MET A 82 1.36 -1.96 34.89
N SER A 83 0.49 -1.05 34.43
CA SER A 83 -0.85 -0.87 35.00
C SER A 83 -1.70 -2.14 34.92
N VAL A 84 -1.65 -2.84 33.78
CA VAL A 84 -2.39 -4.09 33.57
C VAL A 84 -1.82 -5.23 34.41
N GLU A 85 -0.49 -5.42 34.41
CA GLU A 85 0.21 -6.48 35.15
C GLU A 85 -0.04 -6.36 36.67
N PHE A 86 0.00 -5.14 37.21
CA PHE A 86 -0.19 -4.89 38.64
C PHE A 86 -1.62 -4.50 39.03
N SER A 87 -2.60 -4.63 38.13
CA SER A 87 -3.99 -4.21 38.32
C SER A 87 -4.69 -4.85 39.54
N SER A 88 -4.26 -6.04 39.96
CA SER A 88 -4.76 -6.74 41.15
C SER A 88 -4.42 -6.02 42.48
N SER A 89 -3.48 -5.07 42.47
CA SER A 89 -3.03 -4.34 43.65
C SER A 89 -3.87 -3.07 43.91
N ARG A 90 -4.83 -3.14 44.84
CA ARG A 90 -5.72 -2.02 45.22
C ARG A 90 -5.04 -0.67 45.57
N ARG A 91 -3.72 -0.67 45.84
CA ARG A 91 -2.93 0.53 46.19
C ARG A 91 -2.08 1.11 45.04
N ARG A 92 -1.97 0.43 43.88
CA ARG A 92 -1.04 0.80 42.79
C ARG A 92 -1.71 1.22 41.47
N GLY A 93 -3.05 1.21 41.38
CA GLY A 93 -3.79 1.40 40.13
C GLY A 93 -3.39 2.65 39.32
N ASN A 94 -3.27 3.81 39.96
CA ASN A 94 -2.96 5.08 39.28
C ASN A 94 -1.47 5.43 39.30
N GLN A 95 -0.59 4.55 39.81
CA GLN A 95 0.83 4.85 39.95
C GLN A 95 1.52 4.97 38.58
N PHE A 96 1.04 4.22 37.59
CA PHE A 96 1.62 4.16 36.25
C PHE A 96 0.97 5.14 35.26
N GLU A 97 -0.07 5.86 35.68
CA GLU A 97 -0.71 6.93 34.89
C GLU A 97 0.10 8.22 35.03
N ILE A 98 1.23 8.31 34.30
CA ILE A 98 2.11 9.47 34.35
C ILE A 98 1.51 10.61 33.50
N PHE A 99 1.32 10.42 32.20
CA PHE A 99 0.84 11.46 31.28
C PHE A 99 -0.30 10.96 30.39
N GLU A 100 -1.03 11.89 29.78
CA GLU A 100 -2.04 11.58 28.78
C GLU A 100 -1.47 11.76 27.37
N LEU A 101 -1.84 10.86 26.45
CA LEU A 101 -1.47 10.92 25.04
C LEU A 101 -2.72 10.81 24.16
N GLU A 102 -2.92 11.79 23.30
CA GLU A 102 -4.01 11.83 22.32
C GLU A 102 -3.47 12.01 20.91
N TYR A 103 -4.27 11.62 19.91
CA TYR A 103 -3.92 11.77 18.49
C TYR A 103 -5.01 12.57 17.79
N GLU A 104 -4.63 13.73 17.24
CA GLU A 104 -5.57 14.73 16.71
C GLU A 104 -6.57 14.16 15.70
N THR A 105 -6.10 13.36 14.74
CA THR A 105 -6.94 12.77 13.67
C THR A 105 -7.03 11.25 13.72
N ARG A 106 -6.51 10.66 14.80
CA ARG A 106 -6.54 9.22 15.06
C ARG A 106 -7.06 8.95 16.47
N SER A 107 -8.23 9.51 16.76
CA SER A 107 -8.84 9.37 18.10
C SER A 107 -8.97 7.91 18.55
N GLN A 108 -9.09 6.96 17.61
CA GLN A 108 -9.09 5.54 17.90
C GLN A 108 -7.74 5.03 18.42
N SER A 109 -6.59 5.52 17.91
CA SER A 109 -5.27 5.16 18.46
C SER A 109 -5.15 5.52 19.94
N GLY A 110 -5.67 6.69 20.34
CA GLY A 110 -5.76 7.05 21.76
C GLY A 110 -6.66 6.13 22.58
N LYS A 111 -7.75 5.60 21.99
CA LYS A 111 -8.61 4.60 22.64
C LYS A 111 -7.90 3.25 22.78
N TYR A 112 -7.23 2.79 21.72
CA TYR A 112 -6.46 1.54 21.73
C TYR A 112 -5.45 1.54 22.88
N LEU A 113 -4.68 2.63 23.03
CA LEU A 113 -3.74 2.80 24.13
C LEU A 113 -4.40 2.72 25.52
N LYS A 114 -5.58 3.32 25.69
CA LYS A 114 -6.34 3.31 26.96
C LYS A 114 -6.95 1.93 27.27
N GLU A 115 -7.41 1.21 26.25
CA GLU A 115 -8.12 -0.08 26.36
C GLU A 115 -7.18 -1.30 26.33
N LEU A 116 -5.90 -1.10 25.99
CA LEU A 116 -4.90 -2.16 25.85
C LEU A 116 -4.72 -2.99 27.13
N ASN A 117 -4.93 -4.29 27.04
CA ASN A 117 -4.67 -5.27 28.09
C ASN A 117 -4.56 -6.70 27.50
N PHE A 118 -4.22 -7.70 28.32
CA PHE A 118 -4.03 -9.08 27.87
C PHE A 118 -5.27 -9.72 27.22
N GLU A 119 -6.48 -9.27 27.55
CA GLU A 119 -7.74 -9.78 26.96
C GLU A 119 -8.09 -9.08 25.64
N THR A 120 -7.78 -7.78 25.50
CA THR A 120 -8.17 -6.97 24.34
C THR A 120 -7.14 -6.92 23.23
N ILE A 121 -5.89 -7.28 23.51
CA ILE A 121 -4.74 -7.08 22.60
C ILE A 121 -4.88 -7.78 21.24
N GLU A 122 -5.42 -9.00 21.21
CA GLU A 122 -5.61 -9.75 19.96
C GLU A 122 -6.66 -9.13 19.05
N ASP A 123 -7.73 -8.59 19.64
CA ASP A 123 -8.83 -7.99 18.89
C ASP A 123 -8.48 -6.58 18.42
N ILE A 124 -7.83 -5.78 19.28
CA ILE A 124 -7.31 -4.46 18.92
C ILE A 124 -6.33 -4.59 17.74
N GLY A 125 -5.41 -5.56 17.78
CA GLY A 125 -4.38 -5.74 16.76
C GLY A 125 -4.89 -6.05 15.35
N LYS A 126 -6.18 -6.36 15.18
CA LYS A 126 -6.83 -6.67 13.90
C LYS A 126 -7.62 -5.49 13.31
N LEU A 127 -7.75 -4.37 14.03
CA LEU A 127 -8.63 -3.27 13.64
C LEU A 127 -8.05 -2.44 12.49
N ASP A 128 -6.84 -1.92 12.66
CA ASP A 128 -6.13 -1.14 11.65
C ASP A 128 -4.60 -1.23 11.85
N ILE A 129 -3.84 -0.57 10.97
CA ILE A 129 -2.37 -0.59 11.00
C ILE A 129 -1.80 0.03 12.29
N ASP A 130 -2.42 1.08 12.83
CA ASP A 130 -1.93 1.72 14.05
C ASP A 130 -2.19 0.81 15.26
N ALA A 131 -3.37 0.20 15.31
CA ALA A 131 -3.76 -0.79 16.32
C ALA A 131 -2.86 -2.04 16.31
N HIS A 132 -2.48 -2.49 15.11
CA HIS A 132 -1.55 -3.60 14.91
C HIS A 132 -0.17 -3.32 15.54
N HIS A 133 0.44 -2.17 15.22
CA HIS A 133 1.74 -1.80 15.79
C HIS A 133 1.68 -1.59 17.31
N ILE A 134 0.63 -0.93 17.83
CA ILE A 134 0.44 -0.73 19.28
C ILE A 134 0.33 -2.08 19.99
N SER A 135 -0.45 -3.01 19.45
CA SER A 135 -0.63 -4.35 20.02
C SER A 135 0.67 -5.14 19.98
N ASN A 136 1.40 -5.10 18.87
CA ASN A 136 2.70 -5.79 18.76
C ASN A 136 3.74 -5.25 19.74
N ALA A 137 3.79 -3.94 20.00
CA ALA A 137 4.70 -3.40 21.02
C ALA A 137 4.37 -3.90 22.42
N PHE A 138 3.09 -4.04 22.77
CA PHE A 138 2.69 -4.62 24.05
C PHE A 138 3.03 -6.12 24.13
N LYS A 139 2.78 -6.89 23.04
CA LYS A 139 3.21 -8.30 22.95
C LYS A 139 4.73 -8.46 23.03
N ALA A 140 5.48 -7.52 22.46
CA ALA A 140 6.95 -7.52 22.52
C ALA A 140 7.46 -7.38 23.95
N ILE A 141 6.83 -6.53 24.77
CA ILE A 141 7.17 -6.42 26.22
C ILE A 141 6.91 -7.76 26.93
N ASP A 142 5.74 -8.38 26.70
CA ASP A 142 5.40 -9.68 27.29
C ASP A 142 6.40 -10.78 26.87
N THR A 143 6.74 -10.82 25.59
CA THR A 143 7.66 -11.82 25.03
C THR A 143 9.07 -11.61 25.58
N TRP A 144 9.51 -10.36 25.69
CA TRP A 144 10.81 -9.98 26.25
C TRP A 144 10.96 -10.41 27.72
N LEU A 145 9.91 -10.28 28.53
CA LEU A 145 9.92 -10.74 29.94
C LEU A 145 10.09 -12.25 30.08
N ASN A 146 9.72 -13.03 29.06
CA ASN A 146 9.79 -14.49 29.09
C ASN A 146 11.13 -15.07 28.58
N GLN A 147 12.11 -14.21 28.27
CA GLN A 147 13.45 -14.65 27.87
C GLN A 147 14.23 -15.20 29.06
N ASP A 148 15.02 -16.26 28.84
CA ASP A 148 15.78 -16.96 29.90
C ASP A 148 16.77 -16.05 30.67
N GLU A 149 17.24 -14.98 30.03
CA GLU A 149 18.22 -14.03 30.57
C GLU A 149 17.58 -12.95 31.45
N ILE A 150 16.25 -12.83 31.42
CA ILE A 150 15.50 -11.78 32.11
C ILE A 150 14.90 -12.33 33.41
N ASN A 151 15.17 -11.64 34.52
CA ASN A 151 14.49 -11.94 35.78
C ASN A 151 13.08 -11.31 35.77
N SER A 152 12.11 -12.03 35.20
CA SER A 152 10.72 -11.57 35.03
C SER A 152 10.05 -11.09 36.32
N VAL A 153 10.46 -11.61 37.48
CA VAL A 153 9.92 -11.21 38.80
C VAL A 153 10.24 -9.75 39.13
N ASN A 154 11.44 -9.28 38.78
CA ASN A 154 11.93 -7.96 39.17
C ASN A 154 12.08 -6.99 37.99
N ALA A 155 12.24 -7.49 36.76
CA ALA A 155 12.59 -6.69 35.58
C ALA A 155 11.66 -5.47 35.39
N LEU A 156 10.34 -5.67 35.54
CA LEU A 156 9.37 -4.59 35.45
C LEU A 156 9.58 -3.49 36.50
N ASN A 157 9.84 -3.87 37.75
CA ASN A 157 10.10 -2.92 38.84
C ASN A 157 11.46 -2.23 38.65
N ASP A 158 12.48 -2.96 38.20
CA ASP A 158 13.82 -2.44 37.94
C ASP A 158 13.81 -1.41 36.81
N ILE A 159 13.17 -1.74 35.68
CA ILE A 159 12.99 -0.82 34.55
C ILE A 159 12.16 0.39 34.98
N TYR A 160 11.07 0.20 35.71
CA TYR A 160 10.25 1.32 36.17
C TYR A 160 11.05 2.28 37.06
N GLN A 161 11.89 1.75 37.96
CA GLN A 161 12.75 2.57 38.80
C GLN A 161 13.77 3.35 37.95
N VAL A 162 14.46 2.69 37.01
CA VAL A 162 15.38 3.36 36.07
C VAL A 162 14.65 4.45 35.29
N LEU A 163 13.44 4.14 34.81
CA LEU A 163 12.61 5.04 34.02
C LEU A 163 12.23 6.30 34.80
N THR A 164 11.93 6.19 36.08
CA THR A 164 11.55 7.35 36.91
C THR A 164 12.75 8.12 37.45
N GLU A 165 13.84 7.45 37.81
CA GLU A 165 14.98 8.07 38.51
C GLU A 165 16.11 8.54 37.58
N SER A 166 16.36 7.80 36.48
CA SER A 166 17.55 7.99 35.65
C SER A 166 17.24 8.45 34.22
N VAL A 167 16.01 8.24 33.72
CA VAL A 167 15.64 8.55 32.33
C VAL A 167 15.10 9.96 32.18
N PHE A 168 15.57 10.66 31.15
CA PHE A 168 15.10 12.00 30.78
C PHE A 168 15.04 12.21 29.27
N PHE A 169 14.20 13.16 28.84
CA PHE A 169 14.24 13.74 27.50
C PHE A 169 15.06 15.02 27.49
N ILE A 170 15.73 15.29 26.37
CA ILE A 170 16.19 16.64 26.07
C ILE A 170 14.95 17.44 25.63
N TRP A 171 14.35 18.19 26.54
CA TRP A 171 13.13 18.93 26.30
C TRP A 171 13.42 20.20 25.49
N TYR A 172 12.83 20.26 24.30
CA TYR A 172 12.89 21.43 23.44
C TYR A 172 11.49 21.98 23.22
N GLU A 173 11.16 23.01 23.99
CA GLU A 173 9.89 23.74 23.84
C GLU A 173 10.06 24.83 22.80
N LEU A 174 9.25 24.75 21.74
CA LEU A 174 9.22 25.75 20.68
C LEU A 174 8.62 27.06 21.20
N ASP A 175 9.26 28.17 20.83
CA ASP A 175 8.66 29.47 21.05
C ASP A 175 7.54 29.77 20.03
N ASP A 176 6.77 30.83 20.27
CA ASP A 176 5.65 31.21 19.42
C ASP A 176 6.08 31.63 18.01
N THR A 177 7.35 31.98 17.81
CA THR A 177 7.92 32.41 16.53
C THR A 177 8.43 31.24 15.68
N GLU A 178 8.69 30.09 16.32
CA GLU A 178 9.14 28.87 15.67
C GLU A 178 7.97 28.11 15.03
N ASP A 179 8.13 27.80 13.74
CA ASP A 179 7.20 26.96 12.97
C ASP A 179 7.51 25.47 13.23
N PRO A 180 6.57 24.73 13.87
CA PRO A 180 6.73 23.31 14.16
C PRO A 180 7.08 22.46 12.94
N ILE A 181 6.58 22.80 11.76
CA ILE A 181 6.78 21.99 10.56
C ILE A 181 8.17 22.21 9.97
N ASN A 182 8.67 23.45 10.00
CA ASN A 182 10.05 23.72 9.62
C ASN A 182 11.04 23.02 10.58
N ILE A 183 10.75 22.99 11.88
CA ILE A 183 11.58 22.27 12.87
C ILE A 183 11.47 20.76 12.67
N PHE A 184 10.25 20.23 12.51
CA PHE A 184 10.01 18.81 12.23
C PHE A 184 10.78 18.34 11.00
N THR A 185 10.74 19.12 9.92
CA THR A 185 11.46 18.82 8.68
C THR A 185 12.98 18.82 8.92
N LYS A 186 13.52 19.85 9.59
CA LYS A 186 14.96 20.00 9.84
C LYS A 186 15.53 18.89 10.74
N VAL A 187 14.79 18.51 11.78
CA VAL A 187 15.27 17.56 12.82
C VAL A 187 15.33 16.12 12.30
N ASN A 188 14.52 15.81 11.28
CA ASN A 188 14.52 14.50 10.63
C ASN A 188 15.54 14.39 9.48
N ILE A 189 16.23 15.48 9.12
CA ILE A 189 17.39 15.42 8.21
C ILE A 189 18.52 14.68 8.96
N GLY A 190 18.69 13.39 8.65
CA GLY A 190 19.76 12.55 9.21
C GLY A 190 19.33 11.50 10.26
N LYS A 191 18.02 11.36 10.56
CA LYS A 191 17.45 10.26 11.38
C LYS A 191 16.70 9.26 10.48
N ILE A 192 15.76 8.45 11.02
CA ILE A 192 14.83 7.65 10.20
C ILE A 192 14.23 8.60 9.16
N PRO A 193 14.53 8.40 7.86
CA PRO A 193 14.22 9.39 6.85
C PRO A 193 12.71 9.51 6.69
N LEU A 194 12.18 10.72 6.86
CA LEU A 194 10.79 11.01 6.51
C LEU A 194 10.59 10.76 5.01
N THR A 195 9.45 10.22 4.63
CA THR A 195 9.06 10.02 3.22
C THR A 195 8.59 11.34 2.60
N ASN A 196 8.57 11.43 1.26
CA ASN A 196 7.97 12.58 0.57
C ASN A 196 6.53 12.82 1.04
N ALA A 197 5.73 11.76 1.14
CA ALA A 197 4.38 11.81 1.64
C ALA A 197 4.27 12.39 3.06
N GLU A 198 5.16 12.03 3.99
CA GLU A 198 5.14 12.57 5.36
C GLU A 198 5.45 14.08 5.38
N LEU A 199 6.41 14.53 4.58
CA LEU A 199 6.76 15.95 4.45
C LEU A 199 5.64 16.76 3.78
N ILE A 200 5.07 16.24 2.70
CA ILE A 200 3.93 16.84 1.99
C ILE A 200 2.71 16.90 2.92
N LYS A 201 2.45 15.85 3.70
CA LYS A 201 1.36 15.82 4.68
C LYS A 201 1.55 16.89 5.75
N ALA A 202 2.77 17.03 6.27
CA ALA A 202 3.10 18.07 7.23
C ALA A 202 2.83 19.47 6.68
N LEU A 203 3.30 19.75 5.47
CA LEU A 203 3.03 21.02 4.80
C LEU A 203 1.53 21.30 4.63
N ILE A 204 0.76 20.32 4.17
CA ILE A 204 -0.67 20.49 3.90
C ILE A 204 -1.47 20.69 5.20
N LEU A 205 -1.08 20.02 6.27
CA LEU A 205 -1.78 20.08 7.56
C LEU A 205 -1.17 21.12 8.52
N ASP A 206 -0.31 22.02 8.03
CA ASP A 206 0.17 23.13 8.84
C ASP A 206 -0.99 24.01 9.30
N LYS A 207 -1.11 24.26 10.60
CA LYS A 207 -2.10 25.18 11.18
C LYS A 207 -1.98 26.58 10.57
N ASN A 208 -0.77 27.02 10.21
CA ASN A 208 -0.51 28.32 9.59
C ASN A 208 -1.15 28.46 8.19
N ASN A 209 -1.52 27.34 7.55
CA ASN A 209 -2.20 27.34 6.25
C ASN A 209 -3.71 27.54 6.34
N TYR A 210 -4.27 27.71 7.54
CA TYR A 210 -5.71 27.82 7.76
C TYR A 210 -6.03 29.10 8.53
N ALA A 211 -7.08 29.81 8.09
CA ALA A 211 -7.59 30.94 8.83
C ALA A 211 -8.19 30.46 10.17
N PRO A 212 -8.06 31.25 11.27
CA PRO A 212 -8.69 30.93 12.54
C PRO A 212 -10.19 30.64 12.37
N GLY A 213 -10.65 29.49 12.89
CA GLY A 213 -12.05 29.02 12.75
C GLY A 213 -12.30 28.05 11.59
N TYR A 214 -11.31 27.80 10.72
CA TYR A 214 -11.38 26.80 9.63
C TYR A 214 -10.64 25.49 9.96
N GLU A 215 -10.51 25.18 11.25
CA GLU A 215 -9.88 23.95 11.77
C GLU A 215 -10.55 22.67 11.21
N SER A 216 -11.86 22.76 10.93
CA SER A 216 -12.61 21.67 10.30
C SER A 216 -12.05 21.27 8.95
N GLU A 217 -11.57 22.22 8.14
CA GLU A 217 -11.00 21.93 6.82
C GLU A 217 -9.70 21.13 6.93
N ARG A 218 -8.82 21.49 7.88
CA ARG A 218 -7.61 20.71 8.18
C ARG A 218 -7.96 19.27 8.56
N ILE A 219 -8.92 19.10 9.45
CA ILE A 219 -9.39 17.78 9.90
C ILE A 219 -9.97 16.98 8.71
N HIS A 220 -10.81 17.61 7.87
CA HIS A 220 -11.37 16.98 6.68
C HIS A 220 -10.28 16.52 5.70
N ARG A 221 -9.23 17.34 5.46
CA ARG A 221 -8.09 16.93 4.62
C ARG A 221 -7.34 15.75 5.22
N SER A 222 -7.10 15.73 6.53
CA SER A 222 -6.46 14.59 7.18
C SER A 222 -7.29 13.30 7.06
N ILE A 223 -8.61 13.37 7.20
CA ILE A 223 -9.49 12.21 7.01
C ILE A 223 -9.45 11.75 5.55
N SER A 224 -9.55 12.69 4.60
CA SER A 224 -9.46 12.39 3.18
C SER A 224 -8.13 11.74 2.80
N TRP A 225 -7.01 12.18 3.40
CA TRP A 225 -5.70 11.54 3.22
C TRP A 225 -5.74 10.09 3.65
N ASN A 226 -6.26 9.80 4.84
CA ASN A 226 -6.33 8.45 5.36
C ASN A 226 -7.21 7.55 4.47
N ASN A 227 -8.32 8.07 3.94
CA ASN A 227 -9.18 7.33 3.00
C ASN A 227 -8.45 6.98 1.69
N ILE A 228 -7.68 7.93 1.14
CA ILE A 228 -6.86 7.72 -0.06
C ILE A 228 -5.82 6.62 0.21
N GLU A 229 -5.08 6.73 1.32
CA GLU A 229 -4.09 5.74 1.73
C GLU A 229 -4.73 4.35 1.87
N HIS A 230 -5.83 4.24 2.60
CA HIS A 230 -6.53 2.97 2.81
C HIS A 230 -6.93 2.33 1.47
N ARG A 231 -7.46 3.12 0.53
CA ARG A 231 -7.81 2.62 -0.82
C ARG A 231 -6.58 2.18 -1.60
N LEU A 232 -5.48 2.94 -1.54
CA LEU A 232 -4.22 2.59 -2.20
C LEU A 232 -3.59 1.32 -1.62
N GLN A 233 -3.83 1.00 -0.34
CA GLN A 233 -3.37 -0.25 0.28
C GLN A 233 -4.13 -1.50 -0.19
N GLN A 234 -5.28 -1.35 -0.87
CA GLN A 234 -6.00 -2.49 -1.44
C GLN A 234 -5.25 -3.05 -2.66
N GLU A 235 -4.74 -4.27 -2.56
CA GLU A 235 -3.93 -4.91 -3.61
C GLU A 235 -4.58 -4.89 -4.99
N SER A 236 -5.88 -5.20 -5.08
CA SER A 236 -6.60 -5.22 -6.36
C SER A 236 -6.63 -3.84 -7.04
N PHE A 237 -6.70 -2.76 -6.27
CA PHE A 237 -6.64 -1.39 -6.78
C PHE A 237 -5.20 -0.99 -7.12
N TRP A 238 -4.26 -1.31 -6.23
CA TRP A 238 -2.86 -0.97 -6.39
C TRP A 238 -2.22 -1.65 -7.60
N LYS A 239 -2.40 -2.97 -7.73
CA LYS A 239 -1.89 -3.76 -8.87
C LYS A 239 -2.65 -3.50 -10.16
N PHE A 240 -3.83 -2.90 -10.12
CA PHE A 240 -4.44 -2.36 -11.33
C PHE A 240 -3.66 -1.15 -11.88
N LEU A 241 -3.21 -0.25 -10.99
CA LEU A 241 -2.55 1.00 -11.34
C LEU A 241 -1.02 0.87 -11.55
N THR A 242 -0.41 -0.15 -10.97
CA THR A 242 1.04 -0.32 -10.91
C THR A 242 1.44 -1.74 -11.30
N ASN A 243 2.72 -1.95 -11.59
CA ASN A 243 3.29 -3.27 -11.80
C ASN A 243 4.12 -3.67 -10.58
N ASN A 244 5.39 -3.25 -10.57
CA ASN A 244 6.39 -3.58 -9.54
C ASN A 244 7.22 -2.35 -9.12
N GLU A 245 6.72 -1.15 -9.40
CA GLU A 245 7.32 0.08 -8.92
C GLU A 245 7.32 0.10 -7.38
N VAL A 246 8.47 0.46 -6.81
CA VAL A 246 8.64 0.61 -5.37
C VAL A 246 8.46 2.07 -5.02
N TYR A 247 7.59 2.33 -4.05
CA TYR A 247 7.38 3.65 -3.46
C TYR A 247 7.61 3.56 -1.95
N ASP A 248 8.14 4.63 -1.36
CA ASP A 248 8.27 4.76 0.09
C ASP A 248 6.88 4.67 0.76
N THR A 249 5.89 5.35 0.17
CA THR A 249 4.47 5.20 0.50
C THR A 249 3.63 5.13 -0.77
N ARG A 250 2.46 4.49 -0.75
CA ARG A 250 1.63 4.36 -1.97
C ARG A 250 1.05 5.68 -2.45
N ILE A 251 0.79 6.65 -1.57
CA ILE A 251 0.30 7.97 -1.97
C ILE A 251 1.34 8.79 -2.75
N ASP A 252 2.63 8.48 -2.62
CA ASP A 252 3.68 9.07 -3.45
C ASP A 252 3.43 8.86 -4.94
N PHE A 253 2.70 7.80 -5.32
CA PHE A 253 2.22 7.60 -6.69
C PHE A 253 1.42 8.80 -7.21
N LEU A 254 0.49 9.32 -6.41
CA LEU A 254 -0.34 10.46 -6.80
C LEU A 254 0.49 11.73 -6.94
N PHE A 255 1.40 11.97 -5.99
CA PHE A 255 2.27 13.15 -6.04
C PHE A 255 3.21 13.10 -7.25
N ASN A 256 3.79 11.95 -7.54
CA ASN A 256 4.67 11.75 -8.69
C ASN A 256 3.92 11.94 -10.01
N LEU A 257 2.65 11.50 -10.09
CA LEU A 257 1.80 11.75 -11.26
C LEU A 257 1.49 13.25 -11.44
N LEU A 258 1.19 13.97 -10.36
CA LEU A 258 0.97 15.42 -10.40
C LEU A 258 2.23 16.22 -10.77
N GLN A 259 3.41 15.68 -10.47
CA GLN A 259 4.69 16.32 -10.76
C GLN A 259 5.29 16.02 -12.12
N SER A 260 4.80 14.99 -12.81
CA SER A 260 5.31 14.58 -14.13
C SER A 260 5.10 15.68 -15.20
N GLY A 261 5.95 16.71 -15.15
CA GLY A 261 5.84 17.92 -15.95
C GLY A 261 6.74 19.08 -15.51
N ASN A 262 7.08 19.21 -14.22
CA ASN A 262 7.79 20.38 -13.71
C ASN A 262 9.06 20.02 -12.92
N THR A 263 10.15 20.70 -13.30
CA THR A 263 11.43 20.83 -12.60
C THR A 263 12.49 19.71 -12.79
N THR A 264 13.55 20.04 -13.53
CA THR A 264 14.75 19.22 -13.74
C THR A 264 15.77 19.32 -12.59
N GLN A 265 15.57 20.27 -11.67
CA GLN A 265 16.57 20.69 -10.69
C GLN A 265 16.82 19.66 -9.57
N TYR A 266 15.81 18.87 -9.20
CA TYR A 266 15.90 17.91 -8.08
C TYR A 266 15.80 16.44 -8.53
N LYS A 267 15.92 16.12 -9.83
CA LYS A 267 15.64 14.78 -10.38
C LYS A 267 16.32 13.58 -9.68
N ASN A 268 17.44 13.82 -8.99
CA ASN A 268 18.22 12.79 -8.32
C ASN A 268 18.11 12.84 -6.78
N ASP A 269 17.28 13.73 -6.22
CA ASP A 269 17.08 13.84 -4.77
C ASP A 269 15.95 12.92 -4.30
N LYS A 270 16.16 12.24 -3.16
CA LYS A 270 15.16 11.36 -2.54
C LYS A 270 13.86 12.11 -2.25
N TYR A 271 13.92 13.39 -1.91
CA TYR A 271 12.78 14.25 -1.58
C TYR A 271 12.41 15.24 -2.70
N SER A 272 12.78 14.92 -3.94
CA SER A 272 12.51 15.75 -5.11
C SER A 272 11.05 16.17 -5.25
N THR A 273 10.13 15.28 -4.90
CA THR A 273 8.69 15.57 -4.91
C THR A 273 8.33 16.62 -3.87
N PHE A 274 8.75 16.46 -2.63
CA PHE A 274 8.51 17.49 -1.62
C PHE A 274 9.17 18.84 -1.98
N TYR A 275 10.43 18.86 -2.38
CA TYR A 275 11.15 20.11 -2.65
C TYR A 275 10.55 20.91 -3.80
N SER A 276 10.14 20.24 -4.88
CA SER A 276 9.45 20.91 -6.00
C SER A 276 8.15 21.59 -5.53
N LEU A 277 7.35 20.90 -4.71
CA LEU A 277 6.12 21.46 -4.16
C LEU A 277 6.40 22.61 -3.19
N TYR A 278 7.39 22.45 -2.31
CA TYR A 278 7.73 23.44 -1.30
C TYR A 278 8.27 24.73 -1.94
N GLU A 279 9.03 24.63 -3.03
CA GLU A 279 9.48 25.79 -3.80
C GLU A 279 8.30 26.58 -4.40
N GLU A 280 7.33 25.89 -5.00
CA GLU A 280 6.09 26.52 -5.49
C GLU A 280 5.29 27.16 -4.34
N TYR A 281 5.17 26.46 -3.21
CA TYR A 281 4.51 26.97 -2.01
C TYR A 281 5.16 28.23 -1.46
N GLN A 282 6.49 28.28 -1.41
CA GLN A 282 7.23 29.45 -0.90
C GLN A 282 7.12 30.67 -1.82
N LYS A 283 6.96 30.46 -3.12
CA LYS A 283 6.75 31.54 -4.11
C LYS A 283 5.30 32.02 -4.19
N SER A 284 4.36 31.34 -3.55
CA SER A 284 2.93 31.69 -3.61
C SER A 284 2.61 32.89 -2.72
N ASP A 285 1.90 33.88 -3.28
CA ASP A 285 1.38 35.04 -2.54
C ASP A 285 0.33 34.63 -1.49
N ASN A 286 -0.41 33.55 -1.74
CA ASN A 286 -1.42 33.01 -0.83
C ASN A 286 -1.19 31.50 -0.60
N ARG A 287 -0.49 31.20 0.49
CA ARG A 287 -0.16 29.85 0.94
C ARG A 287 -1.38 28.99 1.23
N SER A 288 -2.42 29.56 1.85
CA SER A 288 -3.66 28.84 2.18
C SER A 288 -4.40 28.41 0.92
N LEU A 289 -4.55 29.33 -0.06
CA LEU A 289 -5.16 29.03 -1.35
C LEU A 289 -4.34 27.97 -2.11
N PHE A 290 -3.01 28.11 -2.13
CA PHE A 290 -2.13 27.14 -2.79
C PHE A 290 -2.31 25.72 -2.25
N ILE A 291 -2.33 25.53 -0.93
CA ILE A 291 -2.53 24.20 -0.32
C ILE A 291 -3.92 23.66 -0.65
N THR A 292 -4.93 24.53 -0.66
CA THR A 292 -6.30 24.16 -1.04
C THR A 292 -6.36 23.64 -2.48
N GLU A 293 -5.79 24.39 -3.42
CA GLU A 293 -5.74 24.00 -4.82
C GLU A 293 -4.90 22.74 -5.04
N PHE A 294 -3.74 22.64 -4.39
CA PHE A 294 -2.89 21.46 -4.46
C PHE A 294 -3.64 20.21 -4.00
N TRP A 295 -4.28 20.27 -2.83
CA TRP A 295 -5.03 19.14 -2.29
C TRP A 295 -6.23 18.76 -3.16
N ASN A 296 -6.95 19.74 -3.72
CA ASN A 296 -8.03 19.49 -4.66
C ASN A 296 -7.53 18.74 -5.91
N ARG A 297 -6.34 19.04 -6.43
CA ARG A 297 -5.75 18.27 -7.54
C ARG A 297 -5.45 16.83 -7.15
N VAL A 298 -4.98 16.58 -5.93
CA VAL A 298 -4.74 15.23 -5.40
C VAL A 298 -6.04 14.44 -5.34
N GLN A 299 -7.10 15.04 -4.78
CA GLN A 299 -8.41 14.41 -4.69
C GLN A 299 -9.02 14.14 -6.07
N LEU A 300 -8.96 15.10 -6.99
CA LEU A 300 -9.46 14.92 -8.36
C LEU A 300 -8.71 13.82 -9.10
N LEU A 301 -7.39 13.75 -8.94
CA LEU A 301 -6.58 12.66 -9.50
C LEU A 301 -6.99 11.31 -8.91
N PHE A 302 -7.13 11.21 -7.59
CA PHE A 302 -7.54 9.98 -6.94
C PHE A 302 -8.94 9.52 -7.40
N GLU A 303 -9.91 10.44 -7.49
CA GLU A 303 -11.24 10.14 -8.01
C GLU A 303 -11.21 9.72 -9.49
N GLU A 304 -10.35 10.32 -10.31
CA GLU A 304 -10.14 9.88 -11.70
C GLU A 304 -9.70 8.41 -11.76
N LEU A 305 -8.69 8.04 -10.96
CA LEU A 305 -8.18 6.66 -10.87
C LEU A 305 -9.23 5.69 -10.31
N ASN A 306 -10.00 6.11 -9.30
CA ASN A 306 -11.08 5.30 -8.75
C ASN A 306 -12.19 5.08 -9.78
N ASN A 307 -12.53 6.10 -10.57
CA ASN A 307 -13.51 5.98 -11.66
C ASN A 307 -13.05 5.04 -12.77
N TRP A 308 -11.75 4.98 -13.08
CA TRP A 308 -11.21 3.96 -13.98
C TRP A 308 -11.39 2.54 -13.44
N TYR A 309 -11.17 2.35 -12.14
CA TYR A 309 -11.32 1.05 -11.51
C TYR A 309 -12.78 0.55 -11.42
N MET A 310 -13.72 1.49 -11.23
CA MET A 310 -15.14 1.17 -11.05
C MET A 310 -15.88 0.88 -12.36
N ASP A 311 -15.38 1.37 -13.50
CA ASP A 311 -15.96 1.11 -14.81
C ASP A 311 -15.35 -0.14 -15.43
N LEU A 312 -16.08 -1.27 -15.45
CA LEU A 312 -15.54 -2.56 -15.88
C LEU A 312 -14.95 -2.55 -17.30
N ASN A 313 -15.59 -1.85 -18.24
CA ASN A 313 -15.13 -1.80 -19.62
C ASN A 313 -13.79 -1.05 -19.72
N ARG A 314 -13.66 0.09 -19.03
CA ARG A 314 -12.41 0.83 -18.98
C ARG A 314 -11.36 0.12 -18.12
N TYR A 315 -11.77 -0.53 -17.03
CA TYR A 315 -10.90 -1.30 -16.14
C TYR A 315 -10.09 -2.33 -16.92
N HIS A 316 -10.73 -3.14 -17.76
CA HIS A 316 -10.03 -4.17 -18.52
C HIS A 316 -9.03 -3.59 -19.52
N LEU A 317 -9.41 -2.55 -20.28
CA LEU A 317 -8.52 -1.92 -21.26
C LEU A 317 -7.35 -1.16 -20.61
N ILE A 318 -7.63 -0.38 -19.55
CA ILE A 318 -6.62 0.36 -18.80
C ILE A 318 -5.67 -0.62 -18.10
N GLY A 319 -6.21 -1.64 -17.45
CA GLY A 319 -5.42 -2.65 -16.75
C GLY A 319 -4.53 -3.44 -17.70
N TYR A 320 -5.01 -3.75 -18.91
CA TYR A 320 -4.19 -4.31 -20.00
C TYR A 320 -3.02 -3.38 -20.34
N LEU A 321 -3.30 -2.12 -20.68
CA LEU A 321 -2.27 -1.16 -21.10
C LEU A 321 -1.21 -0.95 -20.01
N ILE A 322 -1.62 -0.82 -18.75
CA ILE A 322 -0.69 -0.67 -17.61
C ILE A 322 0.12 -1.95 -17.40
N SER A 323 -0.48 -3.13 -17.57
CA SER A 323 0.22 -4.42 -17.43
C SER A 323 1.30 -4.63 -18.49
N LEU A 324 1.18 -4.02 -19.67
CA LEU A 324 2.24 -4.03 -20.68
C LEU A 324 3.41 -3.13 -20.29
N ASN A 325 3.12 -1.92 -19.83
CA ASN A 325 4.10 -0.94 -19.38
C ASN A 325 3.42 0.13 -18.53
N SER A 326 3.92 0.38 -17.33
CA SER A 326 3.35 1.38 -16.42
C SER A 326 3.39 2.81 -16.98
N ASN A 327 4.33 3.12 -17.89
CA ASN A 327 4.39 4.41 -18.56
C ASN A 327 3.15 4.68 -19.45
N ASN A 328 2.39 3.64 -19.81
CA ASN A 328 1.15 3.80 -20.57
C ASN A 328 0.09 4.58 -19.81
N ILE A 329 0.22 4.76 -18.48
CA ILE A 329 -0.68 5.61 -17.71
C ILE A 329 -0.78 7.04 -18.27
N LYS A 330 0.30 7.57 -18.87
CA LYS A 330 0.29 8.87 -19.54
C LYS A 330 -0.60 8.88 -20.78
N ASN A 331 -0.59 7.81 -21.55
CA ASN A 331 -1.44 7.65 -22.73
C ASN A 331 -2.90 7.43 -22.32
N VAL A 332 -3.13 6.67 -21.24
CA VAL A 332 -4.46 6.51 -20.64
C VAL A 332 -5.03 7.86 -20.23
N PHE A 333 -4.27 8.71 -19.50
CA PHE A 333 -4.74 10.06 -19.15
C PHE A 333 -5.09 10.89 -20.39
N LYS A 334 -4.26 10.84 -21.45
CA LYS A 334 -4.56 11.53 -22.72
C LYS A 334 -5.83 11.01 -23.38
N ALA A 335 -6.14 9.72 -23.23
CA ALA A 335 -7.32 9.08 -23.81
C ALA A 335 -8.60 9.28 -22.98
N THR A 336 -8.49 9.58 -21.67
CA THR A 336 -9.66 9.66 -20.78
C THR A 336 -10.01 11.08 -20.33
N ARG A 337 -9.02 11.96 -20.14
CA ARG A 337 -9.25 13.29 -19.54
C ARG A 337 -10.08 14.19 -20.44
N GLY A 338 -11.11 14.80 -19.84
CA GLY A 338 -12.00 15.74 -20.52
C GLY A 338 -12.92 15.09 -21.56
N MET A 339 -12.97 13.75 -21.63
CA MET A 339 -13.77 13.04 -22.63
C MET A 339 -15.04 12.44 -22.03
N LYS A 340 -16.06 12.26 -22.87
CA LYS A 340 -17.23 11.48 -22.48
C LYS A 340 -16.86 10.01 -22.33
N LYS A 341 -17.63 9.25 -21.55
CA LYS A 341 -17.35 7.82 -21.27
C LYS A 341 -17.19 6.98 -22.54
N SER A 342 -18.05 7.19 -23.54
CA SER A 342 -17.98 6.47 -24.83
C SER A 342 -16.76 6.84 -25.66
N GLU A 343 -16.40 8.12 -25.71
CA GLU A 343 -15.23 8.63 -26.43
C GLU A 343 -13.94 8.11 -25.78
N ALA A 344 -13.85 8.16 -24.45
CA ALA A 344 -12.73 7.61 -23.70
C ALA A 344 -12.56 6.11 -23.95
N PHE A 345 -13.67 5.36 -23.98
CA PHE A 345 -13.64 3.93 -24.28
C PHE A 345 -13.11 3.65 -25.69
N ASN A 346 -13.57 4.39 -26.70
CA ASN A 346 -13.10 4.23 -28.07
C ASN A 346 -11.61 4.56 -28.21
N LYS A 347 -11.12 5.64 -27.59
CA LYS A 347 -9.67 5.95 -27.61
C LYS A 347 -8.82 4.93 -26.88
N LEU A 348 -9.30 4.38 -25.77
CA LEU A 348 -8.61 3.28 -25.09
C LEU A 348 -8.56 2.04 -25.98
N LYS A 349 -9.65 1.76 -26.70
CA LYS A 349 -9.73 0.66 -27.66
C LYS A 349 -8.74 0.86 -28.81
N GLU A 350 -8.62 2.06 -29.38
CA GLU A 350 -7.60 2.40 -30.37
C GLU A 350 -6.17 2.15 -29.85
N LEU A 351 -5.85 2.65 -28.64
CA LEU A 351 -4.54 2.42 -28.01
C LEU A 351 -4.23 0.93 -27.80
N VAL A 352 -5.23 0.13 -27.45
CA VAL A 352 -5.09 -1.32 -27.29
C VAL A 352 -4.85 -1.99 -28.63
N PHE A 353 -5.58 -1.57 -29.67
CA PHE A 353 -5.43 -2.09 -31.03
C PHE A 353 -4.03 -1.84 -31.60
N GLU A 354 -3.40 -0.71 -31.29
CA GLU A 354 -2.01 -0.44 -31.69
C GLU A 354 -0.98 -1.41 -31.06
N THR A 355 -1.35 -2.14 -30.00
CA THR A 355 -0.44 -3.08 -29.32
C THR A 355 -0.47 -4.50 -29.88
N ILE A 356 -1.46 -4.85 -30.70
CA ILE A 356 -1.64 -6.22 -31.17
C ILE A 356 -0.94 -6.47 -32.52
N PRO A 357 -0.47 -7.70 -32.77
CA PRO A 357 -0.05 -8.12 -34.10
C PRO A 357 -1.23 -8.12 -35.08
N ASN A 358 -0.93 -8.19 -36.37
CA ASN A 358 -1.95 -8.38 -37.41
C ASN A 358 -2.79 -9.63 -37.09
N ILE A 359 -4.08 -9.44 -36.83
CA ILE A 359 -5.01 -10.49 -36.41
C ILE A 359 -5.15 -11.57 -37.50
N SER A 360 -5.01 -11.19 -38.76
CA SER A 360 -5.12 -12.11 -39.90
C SER A 360 -4.04 -13.20 -39.90
N THR A 361 -2.89 -12.97 -39.27
CA THR A 361 -1.71 -13.87 -39.28
C THR A 361 -1.27 -14.33 -37.89
N ILE A 362 -2.13 -14.24 -36.87
CA ILE A 362 -1.76 -14.61 -35.48
C ILE A 362 -1.46 -16.11 -35.30
N GLU A 363 -1.94 -16.96 -36.20
CA GLU A 363 -1.62 -18.39 -36.25
C GLU A 363 -0.14 -18.66 -36.50
N GLU A 364 0.59 -17.71 -37.10
CA GLU A 364 2.02 -17.81 -37.39
C GLU A 364 2.89 -17.51 -36.15
N LEU A 365 2.29 -17.00 -35.07
CA LEU A 365 3.00 -16.72 -33.84
C LEU A 365 3.41 -18.02 -33.14
N THR A 366 4.68 -18.08 -32.77
CA THR A 366 5.30 -19.24 -32.12
C THR A 366 5.88 -18.89 -30.75
N TYR A 367 5.96 -19.90 -29.88
CA TYR A 367 6.48 -19.78 -28.52
C TYR A 367 7.81 -19.01 -28.49
N GLY A 368 7.92 -18.07 -27.55
CA GLY A 368 9.05 -17.14 -27.47
C GLY A 368 8.80 -15.78 -28.13
N ASP A 369 7.77 -15.62 -28.98
CA ASP A 369 7.37 -14.28 -29.43
C ASP A 369 6.79 -13.48 -28.25
N LYS A 370 7.40 -12.31 -28.00
CA LYS A 370 7.01 -11.38 -26.93
C LYS A 370 5.57 -10.87 -27.07
N LYS A 371 4.94 -11.01 -28.23
CA LYS A 371 3.55 -10.61 -28.51
C LYS A 371 2.51 -11.61 -28.03
N ILE A 372 2.88 -12.89 -27.83
CA ILE A 372 1.90 -13.93 -27.47
C ILE A 372 1.28 -13.66 -26.11
N ARG A 373 2.09 -13.35 -25.09
CA ARG A 373 1.58 -13.09 -23.74
C ARG A 373 0.61 -11.90 -23.71
N PRO A 374 0.94 -10.72 -24.27
CA PRO A 374 -0.02 -9.63 -24.47
C PRO A 374 -1.30 -10.06 -25.19
N LEU A 375 -1.17 -10.79 -26.30
CA LEU A 375 -2.31 -11.25 -27.10
C LEU A 375 -3.24 -12.17 -26.30
N LEU A 376 -2.71 -13.15 -25.57
CA LEU A 376 -3.49 -14.06 -24.76
C LEU A 376 -4.15 -13.37 -23.56
N LEU A 377 -3.47 -12.38 -22.95
CA LEU A 377 -4.06 -11.56 -21.90
C LEU A 377 -5.23 -10.76 -22.48
N LEU A 378 -5.02 -10.10 -23.61
CA LEU A 378 -6.07 -9.34 -24.27
C LEU A 378 -7.24 -10.23 -24.67
N PHE A 379 -6.98 -11.45 -25.17
CA PHE A 379 -8.04 -12.41 -25.51
C PHE A 379 -8.93 -12.72 -24.31
N ASN A 380 -8.35 -12.93 -23.12
CA ASN A 380 -9.12 -13.08 -21.88
C ASN A 380 -9.98 -11.85 -21.57
N LEU A 381 -9.41 -10.66 -21.69
CA LEU A 381 -10.08 -9.41 -21.35
C LEU A 381 -11.20 -9.07 -22.34
N VAL A 382 -10.96 -9.22 -23.65
CA VAL A 382 -11.96 -9.02 -24.70
C VAL A 382 -13.09 -10.04 -24.59
N THR A 383 -12.75 -11.31 -24.32
CA THR A 383 -13.76 -12.36 -24.07
C THR A 383 -14.64 -12.02 -22.89
N LEU A 384 -14.09 -11.39 -21.83
CA LEU A 384 -14.91 -10.83 -20.77
C LEU A 384 -15.77 -9.71 -21.36
N ILE A 385 -15.19 -8.61 -21.85
CA ILE A 385 -15.92 -7.42 -22.30
C ILE A 385 -17.09 -7.75 -23.24
N ASN A 386 -16.90 -8.68 -24.18
CA ASN A 386 -17.91 -9.13 -25.14
C ASN A 386 -19.09 -9.91 -24.52
N LYS A 387 -18.95 -10.44 -23.29
CA LYS A 387 -20.03 -11.06 -22.49
C LYS A 387 -20.91 -10.04 -21.78
N GLY A 388 -20.46 -8.78 -21.63
CA GLY A 388 -21.28 -7.67 -21.14
C GLY A 388 -21.35 -7.52 -19.61
N LYS A 389 -22.46 -6.96 -19.12
CA LYS A 389 -22.55 -6.29 -17.79
C LYS A 389 -22.51 -7.21 -16.57
N GLU A 390 -22.72 -8.52 -16.72
CA GLU A 390 -22.72 -9.48 -15.61
C GLU A 390 -21.35 -10.13 -15.36
N GLN A 391 -20.31 -9.63 -16.02
CA GLN A 391 -18.96 -10.15 -15.90
C GLN A 391 -18.27 -9.77 -14.60
N TYR A 392 -17.37 -10.63 -14.15
CA TYR A 392 -16.45 -10.34 -13.04
C TYR A 392 -15.21 -9.57 -13.52
N ARG A 393 -14.57 -8.89 -12.57
CA ARG A 393 -13.33 -8.15 -12.77
C ARG A 393 -12.17 -9.13 -13.00
N PHE A 394 -11.34 -8.91 -14.01
CA PHE A 394 -10.12 -9.70 -14.19
C PHE A 394 -9.14 -9.33 -13.06
N PRO A 395 -8.64 -10.26 -12.24
CA PRO A 395 -7.82 -9.95 -11.07
C PRO A 395 -6.36 -9.64 -11.47
N PHE A 396 -6.07 -8.39 -11.83
CA PHE A 396 -4.71 -7.95 -12.19
C PHE A 396 -3.71 -8.11 -11.04
N ASP A 397 -4.16 -8.08 -9.79
CA ASP A 397 -3.37 -8.41 -8.62
C ASP A 397 -2.83 -9.84 -8.67
N LEU A 398 -3.69 -10.83 -8.88
CA LEU A 398 -3.26 -12.23 -9.02
C LEU A 398 -2.38 -12.41 -10.27
N TYR A 399 -2.79 -11.83 -11.40
CA TYR A 399 -2.02 -11.91 -12.65
C TYR A 399 -0.58 -11.40 -12.51
N LYS A 400 -0.37 -10.32 -11.76
CA LYS A 400 0.94 -9.70 -11.57
C LYS A 400 1.76 -10.33 -10.44
N VAL A 401 1.12 -10.91 -9.43
CA VAL A 401 1.81 -11.53 -8.28
C VAL A 401 2.20 -12.99 -8.56
N GLU A 402 1.37 -13.76 -9.27
CA GLU A 402 1.56 -15.21 -9.41
C GLU A 402 2.48 -15.63 -10.58
N ASN A 403 3.22 -14.69 -11.17
CA ASN A 403 4.15 -14.93 -12.28
C ASN A 403 3.52 -15.75 -13.42
N TRP A 404 2.46 -15.22 -14.01
CA TRP A 404 1.79 -15.83 -15.15
C TRP A 404 2.69 -15.87 -16.38
N ASP A 405 2.72 -17.03 -17.06
CA ASP A 405 3.52 -17.25 -18.27
C ASP A 405 2.73 -18.05 -19.33
N ILE A 406 3.36 -18.25 -20.48
CA ILE A 406 2.83 -19.04 -21.59
C ILE A 406 3.05 -20.53 -21.31
N GLU A 407 1.99 -21.31 -21.43
CA GLU A 407 1.97 -22.75 -21.24
C GLU A 407 1.51 -23.48 -22.50
N HIS A 408 2.18 -24.59 -22.83
CA HIS A 408 1.74 -25.48 -23.91
C HIS A 408 0.56 -26.33 -23.47
N ILE A 409 -0.52 -26.34 -24.25
CA ILE A 409 -1.76 -27.07 -23.95
C ILE A 409 -1.53 -28.58 -24.04
N HIS A 410 -0.72 -29.02 -24.99
CA HIS A 410 -0.34 -30.41 -25.20
C HIS A 410 1.18 -30.57 -25.35
N ALA A 411 1.77 -31.54 -24.64
CA ALA A 411 3.17 -31.91 -24.78
C ALA A 411 3.33 -32.95 -25.91
N THR A 412 4.25 -32.71 -26.84
CA THR A 412 4.67 -33.65 -27.89
C THR A 412 5.52 -34.76 -27.29
N ALA A 413 4.88 -35.67 -26.56
CA ALA A 413 5.55 -36.75 -25.84
C ALA A 413 5.69 -38.05 -26.67
N ASP A 414 5.60 -37.98 -28.00
CA ASP A 414 5.90 -39.11 -28.89
C ASP A 414 7.07 -38.73 -29.81
N GLU A 415 8.11 -39.57 -29.85
CA GLU A 415 9.44 -39.36 -30.47
C GLU A 415 9.45 -39.13 -32.01
N SER A 416 8.30 -38.82 -32.63
CA SER A 416 8.16 -38.63 -34.07
C SER A 416 7.51 -37.31 -34.51
N ASP A 417 6.94 -36.50 -33.60
CA ASP A 417 6.26 -35.26 -33.96
C ASP A 417 7.03 -34.03 -33.44
N GLU A 418 7.28 -33.06 -34.33
CA GLU A 418 7.91 -31.78 -33.99
C GLU A 418 7.11 -31.05 -32.91
N ALA A 419 7.81 -30.41 -31.96
CA ALA A 419 7.18 -29.60 -30.92
C ALA A 419 6.28 -28.51 -31.54
N ASP A 420 4.99 -28.55 -31.24
CA ASP A 420 4.05 -27.55 -31.74
C ASP A 420 4.03 -26.31 -30.84
N ASP A 421 4.86 -25.35 -31.25
CA ASP A 421 5.02 -24.07 -30.59
C ASP A 421 4.04 -22.99 -31.09
N HIS A 422 3.10 -23.30 -31.99
CA HIS A 422 2.19 -22.31 -32.56
C HIS A 422 1.11 -21.88 -31.55
N LEU A 423 0.57 -20.66 -31.73
CA LEU A 423 -0.45 -20.05 -30.87
C LEU A 423 -1.62 -20.99 -30.50
N GLY A 424 -2.06 -21.85 -31.44
CA GLY A 424 -3.15 -22.80 -31.21
C GLY A 424 -2.87 -23.84 -30.12
N ASN A 425 -1.61 -24.03 -29.73
CA ASN A 425 -1.19 -24.90 -28.64
C ASN A 425 -0.73 -24.12 -27.39
N LEU A 426 -0.99 -22.82 -27.29
CA LEU A 426 -0.48 -21.98 -26.19
C LEU A 426 -1.61 -21.34 -25.37
N THR A 427 -1.41 -21.21 -24.07
CA THR A 427 -2.37 -20.55 -23.16
C THR A 427 -1.67 -19.82 -22.02
N LEU A 428 -2.40 -18.98 -21.29
CA LEU A 428 -1.87 -18.33 -20.07
C LEU A 428 -2.09 -19.22 -18.87
N LEU A 429 -1.05 -19.42 -18.07
CA LEU A 429 -1.13 -20.15 -16.81
C LEU A 429 -0.19 -19.58 -15.75
N ASP A 430 -0.57 -19.69 -14.48
CA ASP A 430 0.30 -19.32 -13.37
C ASP A 430 1.43 -20.33 -13.16
N ALA A 431 2.58 -19.86 -12.67
CA ALA A 431 3.75 -20.69 -12.49
C ALA A 431 3.55 -21.81 -11.43
N LYS A 432 2.62 -21.65 -10.47
CA LYS A 432 2.37 -22.66 -9.44
C LYS A 432 1.61 -23.85 -10.03
N THR A 433 0.59 -23.60 -10.84
CA THR A 433 -0.18 -24.64 -11.53
C THR A 433 0.66 -25.32 -12.61
N ASN A 434 1.46 -24.56 -13.37
CA ASN A 434 2.36 -25.14 -14.38
C ASN A 434 3.34 -26.18 -13.78
N ARG A 435 3.97 -25.84 -12.65
CA ARG A 435 4.85 -26.79 -11.92
C ARG A 435 4.15 -28.05 -11.44
N GLY A 436 2.82 -28.02 -11.28
CA GLY A 436 2.03 -29.12 -10.72
C GLY A 436 1.99 -30.37 -11.60
N TYR A 437 2.13 -30.23 -12.93
CA TYR A 437 2.04 -31.36 -13.85
C TYR A 437 3.09 -31.40 -14.98
N LYS A 438 3.96 -30.39 -15.15
CA LYS A 438 5.06 -30.40 -16.16
C LYS A 438 4.57 -30.71 -17.60
N ASP A 439 5.36 -31.45 -18.39
CA ASP A 439 5.04 -31.88 -19.77
C ASP A 439 4.02 -33.04 -19.84
N SER A 440 3.01 -33.02 -18.97
CA SER A 440 1.96 -34.04 -18.97
C SER A 440 1.06 -33.97 -20.21
N LYS A 441 0.39 -35.08 -20.52
CA LYS A 441 -0.62 -35.15 -21.59
C LYS A 441 -1.84 -34.28 -21.25
N PHE A 442 -2.59 -33.90 -22.29
CA PHE A 442 -3.72 -32.97 -22.19
C PHE A 442 -4.78 -33.40 -21.15
N ASP A 443 -5.11 -34.68 -21.08
CA ASP A 443 -6.09 -35.24 -20.14
C ASP A 443 -5.69 -35.02 -18.67
N VAL A 444 -4.38 -35.14 -18.36
CA VAL A 444 -3.83 -34.88 -17.03
C VAL A 444 -3.88 -33.38 -16.74
N LYS A 445 -3.41 -32.53 -17.67
CA LYS A 445 -3.47 -31.06 -17.51
C LYS A 445 -4.92 -30.60 -17.27
N ARG A 446 -5.87 -31.13 -18.04
CA ARG A 446 -7.30 -30.86 -17.93
C ARG A 446 -7.84 -31.16 -16.54
N LYS A 447 -7.53 -32.34 -15.97
CA LYS A 447 -7.97 -32.70 -14.61
C LYS A 447 -7.47 -31.70 -13.58
N VAL A 448 -6.19 -31.33 -13.63
CA VAL A 448 -5.60 -30.35 -12.71
C VAL A 448 -6.26 -28.99 -12.84
N ILE A 449 -6.50 -28.49 -14.06
CA ILE A 449 -7.16 -27.20 -14.25
C ILE A 449 -8.59 -27.19 -13.71
N ILE A 450 -9.33 -28.29 -13.87
CA ILE A 450 -10.68 -28.43 -13.31
C ILE A 450 -10.64 -28.45 -11.78
N GLU A 451 -9.67 -29.14 -11.17
CA GLU A 451 -9.47 -29.15 -9.72
C GLU A 451 -9.10 -27.76 -9.18
N VAL A 452 -8.20 -27.04 -9.87
CA VAL A 452 -7.79 -25.66 -9.53
C VAL A 452 -9.00 -24.72 -9.56
N ASP A 453 -9.82 -24.76 -10.62
CA ASP A 453 -11.03 -23.95 -10.75
C ASP A 453 -12.08 -24.34 -9.69
N ALA A 454 -12.23 -25.63 -9.37
CA ALA A 454 -13.15 -26.13 -8.33
C ALA A 454 -12.73 -25.70 -6.91
N GLU A 455 -11.44 -25.55 -6.65
CA GLU A 455 -10.89 -25.00 -5.41
C GLU A 455 -11.09 -23.47 -5.28
N GLY A 456 -11.64 -22.82 -6.29
CA GLY A 456 -11.84 -21.37 -6.32
C GLY A 456 -10.57 -20.58 -6.60
N ARG A 457 -9.49 -21.24 -7.06
CA ARG A 457 -8.28 -20.55 -7.53
C ARG A 457 -8.53 -19.91 -8.88
N PHE A 458 -7.88 -18.79 -9.14
CA PHE A 458 -8.11 -18.03 -10.35
C PHE A 458 -7.57 -18.77 -11.58
N VAL A 459 -8.46 -19.09 -12.52
CA VAL A 459 -8.12 -19.56 -13.87
C VAL A 459 -8.71 -18.58 -14.89
N PRO A 460 -7.92 -18.02 -15.81
CA PRO A 460 -8.41 -17.11 -16.83
C PRO A 460 -9.49 -17.80 -17.66
N VAL A 461 -10.51 -17.02 -18.01
CA VAL A 461 -11.70 -17.55 -18.68
C VAL A 461 -11.34 -18.31 -19.96
N CYS A 462 -10.35 -17.85 -20.72
CA CYS A 462 -9.94 -18.49 -21.95
C CYS A 462 -9.13 -19.76 -21.71
N THR A 463 -8.26 -19.77 -20.70
CA THR A 463 -7.52 -20.98 -20.26
C THR A 463 -8.50 -22.06 -19.84
N ARG A 464 -9.48 -21.72 -19.00
CA ARG A 464 -10.54 -22.65 -18.59
C ARG A 464 -11.33 -23.16 -19.79
N ASN A 465 -11.72 -22.28 -20.70
CA ASN A 465 -12.48 -22.64 -21.90
C ASN A 465 -11.74 -23.62 -22.81
N ILE A 466 -10.41 -23.52 -22.93
CA ILE A 466 -9.56 -24.46 -23.67
C ILE A 466 -9.68 -25.86 -23.06
N PHE A 467 -9.45 -26.01 -21.76
CA PHE A 467 -9.50 -27.31 -21.09
C PHE A 467 -10.93 -27.88 -20.97
N LEU A 468 -11.95 -27.03 -21.07
CA LEU A 468 -13.35 -27.45 -21.20
C LEU A 468 -13.79 -27.69 -22.66
N LYS A 469 -12.91 -27.47 -23.64
CA LYS A 469 -13.21 -27.56 -25.08
C LYS A 469 -14.40 -26.71 -25.54
N VAL A 470 -14.57 -25.52 -24.95
CA VAL A 470 -15.66 -24.58 -25.29
C VAL A 470 -15.54 -24.04 -26.72
N TYR A 471 -14.31 -23.95 -27.25
CA TYR A 471 -14.05 -23.41 -28.59
C TYR A 471 -14.18 -24.47 -29.70
N THR A 472 -14.11 -25.76 -29.36
CA THR A 472 -14.16 -26.88 -30.30
C THR A 472 -15.54 -26.99 -30.94
N LYS A 473 -15.61 -26.94 -32.28
CA LYS A 473 -16.88 -27.05 -33.02
C LYS A 473 -17.28 -28.51 -33.24
N ASN A 474 -16.32 -29.33 -33.65
CA ASN A 474 -16.52 -30.75 -33.93
C ASN A 474 -15.89 -31.57 -32.81
N PHE A 475 -16.70 -31.92 -31.82
CA PHE A 475 -16.24 -32.61 -30.62
C PHE A 475 -16.01 -34.11 -30.89
N GLU A 476 -14.78 -34.58 -30.69
CA GLU A 476 -14.42 -36.00 -30.77
C GLU A 476 -14.23 -36.63 -29.38
N SER A 477 -13.41 -35.99 -28.53
CA SER A 477 -13.05 -36.48 -27.19
C SER A 477 -12.62 -35.33 -26.27
N PHE A 478 -12.76 -35.51 -24.95
CA PHE A 478 -12.23 -34.61 -23.93
C PHE A 478 -10.76 -34.85 -23.59
N ASP A 479 -10.17 -35.97 -24.03
CA ASP A 479 -8.86 -36.42 -23.54
C ASP A 479 -7.70 -36.03 -24.46
N VAL A 480 -7.99 -35.57 -25.68
CA VAL A 480 -6.99 -35.27 -26.71
C VAL A 480 -7.12 -33.84 -27.19
N TRP A 481 -6.01 -33.11 -27.35
CA TRP A 481 -5.96 -31.79 -28.00
C TRP A 481 -5.53 -31.96 -29.46
N THR A 482 -6.49 -31.90 -30.38
CA THR A 482 -6.31 -32.21 -31.81
C THR A 482 -5.92 -30.96 -32.61
N ASN A 483 -5.45 -31.16 -33.85
CA ASN A 483 -5.19 -30.03 -34.76
C ASN A 483 -6.47 -29.25 -35.11
N GLN A 484 -7.65 -29.88 -35.08
CA GLN A 484 -8.92 -29.17 -35.24
C GLN A 484 -9.22 -28.29 -34.03
N ASP A 485 -8.95 -28.77 -32.80
CA ASP A 485 -9.11 -27.96 -31.58
C ASP A 485 -8.22 -26.71 -31.63
N LYS A 486 -6.96 -26.86 -32.08
CA LYS A 486 -6.02 -25.74 -32.27
C LYS A 486 -6.55 -24.71 -33.27
N ALA A 487 -7.04 -25.16 -34.43
CA ALA A 487 -7.59 -24.29 -35.47
C ALA A 487 -8.86 -23.55 -35.00
N ASP A 488 -9.78 -24.26 -34.34
CA ASP A 488 -10.99 -23.69 -33.78
C ASP A 488 -10.69 -22.68 -32.67
N TYR A 489 -9.67 -22.96 -31.84
CA TYR A 489 -9.20 -22.04 -30.81
C TYR A 489 -8.68 -20.73 -31.41
N VAL A 490 -7.79 -20.80 -32.41
CA VAL A 490 -7.30 -19.59 -33.10
C VAL A 490 -8.44 -18.83 -33.76
N ALA A 491 -9.39 -19.53 -34.40
CA ALA A 491 -10.57 -18.90 -34.98
C ALA A 491 -11.43 -18.17 -33.93
N ALA A 492 -11.55 -18.71 -32.72
CA ALA A 492 -12.24 -18.05 -31.61
C ALA A 492 -11.53 -16.77 -31.16
N ILE A 493 -10.18 -16.75 -31.11
CA ILE A 493 -9.41 -15.53 -30.83
C ILE A 493 -9.72 -14.45 -31.88
N LYS A 494 -9.60 -14.81 -33.17
CA LYS A 494 -9.91 -13.89 -34.28
C LYS A 494 -11.33 -13.35 -34.17
N HIS A 495 -12.32 -14.23 -33.93
CA HIS A 495 -13.72 -13.84 -33.81
C HIS A 495 -13.97 -12.86 -32.65
N GLU A 496 -13.44 -13.11 -31.46
CA GLU A 496 -13.62 -12.19 -30.32
C GLU A 496 -12.96 -10.83 -30.57
N PHE A 497 -11.79 -10.81 -31.21
CA PHE A 497 -11.13 -9.56 -31.60
C PHE A 497 -11.91 -8.82 -32.69
N ILE A 498 -12.37 -9.48 -33.76
CA ILE A 498 -13.21 -8.85 -34.80
C ILE A 498 -14.50 -8.29 -34.19
N LYS A 499 -15.15 -9.04 -33.31
CA LYS A 499 -16.37 -8.59 -32.62
C LYS A 499 -16.12 -7.34 -31.77
N PHE A 500 -14.93 -7.24 -31.17
CA PHE A 500 -14.57 -6.13 -30.29
C PHE A 500 -14.07 -4.90 -31.05
N PHE A 501 -13.15 -5.09 -32.00
CA PHE A 501 -12.52 -4.05 -32.81
C PHE A 501 -13.39 -3.57 -33.97
N GLY A 502 -14.12 -4.46 -34.61
CA GLY A 502 -14.90 -4.21 -35.82
C GLY A 502 -14.22 -4.80 -37.04
N GLU A 503 -15.01 -5.17 -38.06
CA GLU A 503 -14.49 -5.84 -39.28
C GLU A 503 -13.57 -4.95 -40.13
N ASP A 504 -13.73 -3.63 -40.08
CA ASP A 504 -12.95 -2.68 -40.88
C ASP A 504 -11.55 -2.38 -40.29
N GLU A 505 -11.31 -2.77 -39.03
CA GLU A 505 -10.04 -2.54 -38.33
C GLU A 505 -9.11 -3.77 -38.35
N VAL A 506 -9.56 -4.94 -38.78
CA VAL A 506 -8.88 -6.25 -38.60
C VAL A 506 -8.27 -6.83 -39.88
#